data_AF-A0A2D6X5B7-F1
#
_entry.id   AF-A0A2D6X5B7-F1
#
_cell.length_a   1.000
_cell.length_b   1.000
_cell.length_c   1.000
_cell.angle_alpha   90.00
_cell.angle_beta   90.00
_cell.angle_gamma   90.00
#
_symmetry.space_group_name_H-M   'P 1'
#
loop_
_entity.id
_entity.type
_entity.pdbx_description
1 polymer ?
#
loop_
_entity_poly.entity_id
_entity_poly.type
_entity_poly.pdbx_seq_one_letter_code
_entity_poly.pdbx_strand_id
1 'polypeptide(L)'
;MKKKKAKDTKTKATKKEKEEGKRRFEDCLDEIDEEISKKRGKWNLKALPWIDYDDVAQIIRFHIFKKWHLYDQKKRLRPWIRTIVANQIKNLIRNNYTNFVKPCVKCAACLEETKCSIYGAQSSECPLYRNWEKNKKNSMHAKMPVSLENHSQEVYFLSTGASIDIKRSAANLHKKMEEVLKPNEWKIYQHLYIEMKSEVDTAELMGYKTSEKNRSPGYKQIKNIKKKIVKRARELIEDDEIDIY
;
A
#
# COMPACT_ATOMS: atom_id res chain seq x y z
N MET A 1 -21.78 -77.72 43.03
CA MET A 1 -21.63 -77.12 41.68
C MET A 1 -21.29 -75.63 41.80
N LYS A 2 -20.08 -75.26 41.35
CA LYS A 2 -19.71 -74.09 40.51
C LYS A 2 -20.38 -72.72 40.81
N LYS A 3 -19.62 -71.74 41.34
CA LYS A 3 -18.92 -70.64 40.61
C LYS A 3 -19.88 -69.53 40.16
N LYS A 4 -19.87 -68.31 40.73
CA LYS A 4 -18.90 -67.17 40.60
C LYS A 4 -19.53 -66.01 39.80
N LYS A 5 -19.15 -64.78 40.22
CA LYS A 5 -19.15 -63.46 39.54
C LYS A 5 -20.37 -62.57 39.86
N ALA A 6 -20.26 -61.59 40.75
CA ALA A 6 -19.53 -60.31 40.68
C ALA A 6 -20.13 -59.33 39.66
N LYS A 7 -20.66 -58.21 40.16
CA LYS A 7 -20.76 -56.92 39.45
C LYS A 7 -20.98 -55.75 40.42
N ASP A 8 -19.91 -54.98 40.56
CA ASP A 8 -19.88 -53.51 40.51
C ASP A 8 -20.68 -52.68 41.53
N THR A 9 -20.13 -52.55 42.73
CA THR A 9 -20.31 -51.36 43.58
C THR A 9 -18.97 -50.68 43.82
N LYS A 10 -18.42 -50.09 42.76
CA LYS A 10 -17.16 -49.34 42.86
C LYS A 10 -17.07 -48.21 41.83
N THR A 11 -18.00 -47.24 41.84
CA THR A 11 -17.77 -45.94 41.17
C THR A 11 -18.80 -44.90 41.61
N LYS A 12 -18.59 -44.27 42.77
CA LYS A 12 -19.27 -42.98 43.07
C LYS A 12 -18.46 -42.05 43.97
N ALA A 13 -17.16 -42.31 44.12
CA ALA A 13 -16.27 -41.52 44.96
C ALA A 13 -14.96 -41.17 44.22
N THR A 14 -15.06 -40.53 43.06
CA THR A 14 -13.95 -39.78 42.41
C THR A 14 -14.51 -38.93 41.28
N LYS A 15 -15.26 -37.88 41.61
CA LYS A 15 -15.56 -36.77 40.68
C LYS A 15 -15.81 -35.47 41.43
N LYS A 16 -15.06 -35.30 42.51
CA LYS A 16 -15.03 -34.08 43.34
C LYS A 16 -13.58 -33.72 43.65
N GLU A 17 -12.71 -33.83 42.64
CA GLU A 17 -11.43 -33.12 42.64
C GLU A 17 -11.70 -31.73 42.08
N LYS A 18 -11.76 -30.76 43.00
CA LYS A 18 -11.61 -29.31 42.84
C LYS A 18 -11.59 -28.79 41.38
N GLU A 19 -12.71 -28.29 40.91
CA GLU A 19 -12.68 -27.16 39.97
C GLU A 19 -12.17 -25.94 40.76
N GLU A 20 -10.85 -25.78 40.85
CA GLU A 20 -10.27 -24.47 41.15
C GLU A 20 -10.73 -23.51 40.06
N GLY A 21 -11.49 -22.50 40.46
CA GLY A 21 -12.27 -21.63 39.58
C GLY A 21 -11.45 -21.10 38.42
N LYS A 22 -11.97 -21.28 37.20
CA LYS A 22 -11.31 -20.76 36.01
C LYS A 22 -11.20 -19.25 36.13
N ARG A 23 -9.99 -18.70 36.09
CA ARG A 23 -9.78 -17.24 36.12
C ARG A 23 -10.42 -16.62 34.89
N ARG A 24 -11.23 -15.58 35.11
CA ARG A 24 -11.76 -14.80 34.00
C ARG A 24 -10.71 -13.80 33.53
N PHE A 25 -10.92 -13.28 32.33
CA PHE A 25 -10.01 -12.28 31.75
C PHE A 25 -10.04 -10.98 32.57
N GLU A 26 -11.24 -10.57 32.97
CA GLU A 26 -11.51 -9.34 33.72
C GLU A 26 -10.80 -9.33 35.07
N ASP A 27 -10.68 -10.51 35.71
CA ASP A 27 -9.98 -10.67 37.00
C ASP A 27 -8.46 -10.45 36.90
N CYS A 28 -7.91 -10.47 35.68
CA CYS A 28 -6.47 -10.43 35.43
C CYS A 28 -6.02 -9.15 34.70
N LEU A 29 -6.89 -8.14 34.57
CA LEU A 29 -6.60 -6.91 33.82
C LEU A 29 -5.37 -6.17 34.36
N ASP A 30 -5.23 -6.07 35.68
CA ASP A 30 -4.08 -5.38 36.29
C ASP A 30 -2.75 -6.07 35.92
N GLU A 31 -2.72 -7.41 35.96
CA GLU A 31 -1.53 -8.18 35.58
C GLU A 31 -1.22 -8.05 34.07
N ILE A 32 -2.26 -7.95 33.24
CA ILE A 32 -2.11 -7.73 31.79
C ILE A 32 -1.51 -6.35 31.52
N ASP A 33 -2.05 -5.32 32.15
CA ASP A 33 -1.67 -3.93 31.94
C ASP A 33 -0.26 -3.63 32.46
N GLU A 34 0.11 -4.23 33.59
CA GLU A 34 1.46 -4.19 34.12
C GLU A 34 2.47 -4.77 33.12
N GLU A 35 2.16 -5.92 32.52
CA GLU A 35 3.04 -6.61 31.56
C GLU A 35 3.09 -5.91 30.18
N ILE A 36 2.00 -5.27 29.75
CA ILE A 36 1.99 -4.42 28.56
C ILE A 36 2.90 -3.20 28.79
N SER A 37 2.70 -2.49 29.90
CA SER A 37 3.43 -1.25 30.23
C SER A 37 4.94 -1.45 30.32
N LYS A 38 5.39 -2.59 30.88
CA LYS A 38 6.82 -2.98 30.90
C LYS A 38 7.46 -3.06 29.52
N LYS A 39 6.67 -3.26 28.46
CA LYS A 39 7.15 -3.35 27.08
C LYS A 39 7.00 -2.06 26.30
N ARG A 40 6.60 -0.94 26.92
CA ARG A 40 6.47 0.37 26.28
C ARG A 40 7.71 0.79 25.50
N GLY A 41 8.90 0.63 26.09
CA GLY A 41 10.16 0.97 25.42
C GLY A 41 10.49 0.14 24.18
N LYS A 42 9.75 -0.95 23.90
CA LYS A 42 9.89 -1.71 22.65
C LYS A 42 9.10 -1.10 21.50
N TRP A 43 8.11 -0.25 21.78
CA TRP A 43 7.44 0.55 20.78
C TRP A 43 8.23 1.85 20.55
N ASN A 44 8.90 1.94 19.41
CA ASN A 44 9.78 3.06 19.06
C ASN A 44 9.44 3.72 17.71
N LEU A 45 8.31 3.35 17.11
CA LEU A 45 7.86 3.89 15.83
C LEU A 45 7.22 5.29 15.98
N LYS A 46 8.04 6.27 16.34
CA LYS A 46 7.62 7.69 16.37
C LYS A 46 7.27 8.24 14.99
N ALA A 47 7.71 7.56 13.93
CA ALA A 47 7.45 7.95 12.55
C ALA A 47 6.01 7.68 12.08
N LEU A 48 5.16 7.08 12.92
CA LEU A 48 3.74 6.85 12.62
C LEU A 48 2.88 7.77 13.52
N PRO A 49 2.47 8.97 13.06
CA PRO A 49 1.75 9.91 13.91
C PRO A 49 0.36 9.46 14.35
N TRP A 50 -0.27 8.53 13.61
CA TRP A 50 -1.65 8.10 13.84
C TRP A 50 -1.80 6.87 14.75
N ILE A 51 -0.69 6.29 15.23
CA ILE A 51 -0.74 5.13 16.14
C ILE A 51 0.26 5.33 17.27
N ASP A 52 -0.26 5.74 18.42
CA ASP A 52 0.54 5.94 19.60
C ASP A 52 0.71 4.64 20.40
N TYR A 53 1.35 4.74 21.56
CA TYR A 53 1.53 3.56 22.41
C TYR A 53 0.23 3.10 23.08
N ASP A 54 -0.69 4.01 23.37
CA ASP A 54 -1.93 3.70 24.06
C ASP A 54 -2.88 2.94 23.13
N ASP A 55 -2.92 3.32 21.84
CA ASP A 55 -3.53 2.54 20.75
C ASP A 55 -2.94 1.13 20.68
N VAL A 56 -1.61 1.02 20.70
CA VAL A 56 -0.90 -0.27 20.68
C VAL A 56 -1.26 -1.11 21.90
N ALA A 57 -1.31 -0.51 23.09
CA ALA A 57 -1.69 -1.19 24.32
C ALA A 57 -3.13 -1.76 24.22
N GLN A 58 -4.08 -0.98 23.68
CA GLN A 58 -5.45 -1.45 23.44
C GLN A 58 -5.51 -2.62 22.43
N ILE A 59 -4.80 -2.52 21.30
CA ILE A 59 -4.72 -3.61 20.31
C ILE A 59 -4.18 -4.89 20.96
N ILE A 60 -3.16 -4.77 21.81
CA ILE A 60 -2.57 -5.91 22.50
C ILE A 60 -3.53 -6.52 23.52
N ARG A 61 -4.22 -5.69 24.34
CA ARG A 61 -5.25 -6.16 25.28
C ARG A 61 -6.33 -6.97 24.56
N PHE A 62 -6.85 -6.43 23.46
CA PHE A 62 -7.86 -7.11 22.64
C PHE A 62 -7.33 -8.42 22.04
N HIS A 63 -6.06 -8.45 21.63
CA HIS A 63 -5.44 -9.67 21.13
C HIS A 63 -5.29 -10.75 22.21
N ILE A 64 -4.95 -10.35 23.44
CA ILE A 64 -4.88 -11.27 24.60
C ILE A 64 -6.28 -11.82 24.89
N PHE A 65 -7.31 -10.96 24.91
CA PHE A 65 -8.70 -11.38 25.10
C PHE A 65 -9.13 -12.44 24.06
N LYS A 66 -8.89 -12.17 22.78
CA LYS A 66 -9.17 -13.13 21.69
C LYS A 66 -8.47 -14.48 21.87
N LYS A 67 -7.29 -14.49 22.50
CA LYS A 67 -6.50 -15.70 22.74
C LYS A 67 -6.67 -16.27 24.14
N TRP A 68 -7.51 -15.68 24.98
CA TRP A 68 -7.68 -16.12 26.38
C TRP A 68 -8.10 -17.58 26.48
N HIS A 69 -8.92 -18.05 25.52
CA HIS A 69 -9.33 -19.45 25.45
C HIS A 69 -8.18 -20.44 25.19
N LEU A 70 -7.03 -19.97 24.69
CA LEU A 70 -5.82 -20.78 24.48
C LEU A 70 -4.91 -20.83 25.72
N TYR A 71 -5.21 -20.06 26.75
CA TYR A 71 -4.41 -20.00 27.96
C TYR A 71 -4.65 -21.24 28.83
N ASP A 72 -3.57 -21.99 29.06
CA ASP A 72 -3.56 -23.09 30.02
C ASP A 72 -3.47 -22.52 31.45
N GLN A 73 -4.60 -22.52 32.15
CA GLN A 73 -4.74 -21.93 33.48
C GLN A 73 -3.92 -22.63 34.57
N LYS A 74 -3.39 -23.83 34.30
CA LYS A 74 -2.45 -24.51 35.21
C LYS A 74 -1.07 -23.87 35.22
N LYS A 75 -0.75 -23.07 34.20
CA LYS A 75 0.56 -22.41 34.06
C LYS A 75 0.51 -21.01 34.66
N ARG A 76 1.68 -20.38 34.77
CA ARG A 76 1.79 -18.98 35.19
C ARG A 76 1.31 -18.07 34.06
N LEU A 77 0.50 -17.06 34.40
CA LEU A 77 -0.11 -16.15 33.44
C LEU A 77 0.90 -15.20 32.79
N ARG A 78 1.77 -14.58 33.61
CA ARG A 78 2.71 -13.53 33.17
C ARG A 78 3.62 -13.98 32.02
N PRO A 79 4.28 -15.16 32.04
CA PRO A 79 5.10 -15.60 30.91
C PRO A 79 4.33 -15.77 29.59
N TRP A 80 3.08 -16.24 29.67
CA TRP A 80 2.21 -16.40 28.52
C TRP A 80 1.84 -15.02 27.92
N ILE A 81 1.41 -14.07 28.75
CA ILE A 81 1.14 -12.68 28.35
C ILE A 81 2.38 -12.06 27.70
N ARG A 82 3.56 -12.15 28.35
CA ARG A 82 4.82 -11.58 27.84
C ARG A 82 5.13 -12.03 26.42
N THR A 83 4.88 -13.30 26.12
CA THR A 83 5.11 -13.87 24.79
C THR A 83 4.17 -13.27 23.77
N ILE A 84 2.88 -13.14 24.12
CA ILE A 84 1.88 -12.50 23.26
C ILE A 84 2.23 -11.03 23.00
N VAL A 85 2.49 -10.25 24.06
CA VAL A 85 2.84 -8.83 23.98
C VAL A 85 4.06 -8.63 23.08
N ALA A 86 5.13 -9.39 23.30
CA ALA A 86 6.36 -9.27 22.50
C ALA A 86 6.12 -9.60 21.03
N ASN A 87 5.32 -10.63 20.73
CA ASN A 87 4.99 -11.02 19.37
C ASN A 87 4.05 -10.00 18.70
N GLN A 88 3.09 -9.44 19.43
CA GLN A 88 2.19 -8.41 18.91
C GLN A 88 2.94 -7.13 18.58
N ILE A 89 3.82 -6.64 19.45
CA ILE A 89 4.65 -5.46 19.16
C ILE A 89 5.50 -5.70 17.91
N LYS A 90 6.18 -6.85 17.79
CA LYS A 90 6.94 -7.21 16.58
C LYS A 90 6.08 -7.22 15.33
N ASN A 91 4.87 -7.78 15.41
CA ASN A 91 3.94 -7.84 14.28
C ASN A 91 3.41 -6.46 13.88
N LEU A 92 3.09 -5.59 14.84
CA LEU A 92 2.66 -4.23 14.60
C LEU A 92 3.78 -3.42 13.93
N ILE A 93 5.01 -3.51 14.43
CA ILE A 93 6.18 -2.88 13.80
C ILE A 93 6.39 -3.41 12.38
N ARG A 94 6.26 -4.72 12.20
CA ARG A 94 6.43 -5.35 10.89
C ARG A 94 5.38 -4.84 9.89
N ASN A 95 4.13 -4.87 10.31
CA ASN A 95 2.98 -4.57 9.47
C ASN A 95 2.86 -3.09 9.11
N ASN A 96 3.24 -2.18 10.00
CA ASN A 96 3.07 -0.74 9.76
C ASN A 96 4.33 -0.07 9.18
N TYR A 97 5.52 -0.67 9.34
CA TYR A 97 6.77 -0.03 8.92
C TYR A 97 7.65 -0.96 8.07
N THR A 98 8.15 -2.05 8.67
CA THR A 98 9.16 -2.91 8.03
C THR A 98 8.73 -3.47 6.67
N ASN A 99 7.44 -3.76 6.47
CA ASN A 99 6.96 -4.35 5.23
C ASN A 99 7.07 -3.41 4.03
N PHE A 100 7.09 -2.09 4.28
CA PHE A 100 7.07 -1.05 3.24
C PHE A 100 8.40 -0.34 3.08
N VAL A 101 9.26 -0.33 4.10
CA VAL A 101 10.56 0.35 4.02
C VAL A 101 11.47 -0.31 2.98
N LYS A 102 12.39 0.50 2.42
CA LYS A 102 13.40 0.02 1.48
C LYS A 102 14.25 -1.10 2.12
N PRO A 103 14.69 -2.09 1.33
CA PRO A 103 15.49 -3.21 1.82
C PRO A 103 16.80 -2.76 2.47
N CYS A 104 17.31 -1.59 2.08
CA CYS A 104 18.53 -0.99 2.62
C CYS A 104 18.48 -0.79 4.14
N VAL A 105 17.31 -0.56 4.74
CA VAL A 105 17.16 -0.38 6.21
C VAL A 105 17.67 -1.59 7.00
N LYS A 106 17.68 -2.78 6.38
CA LYS A 106 18.14 -4.04 7.00
C LYS A 106 19.32 -4.66 6.25
N CYS A 107 19.90 -3.94 5.29
CA CYS A 107 20.94 -4.46 4.43
C CYS A 107 22.31 -4.24 5.05
N ALA A 108 23.15 -5.28 5.08
CA ALA A 108 24.53 -5.18 5.56
C ALA A 108 25.41 -4.28 4.66
N ALA A 109 25.04 -4.11 3.39
CA ALA A 109 25.73 -3.22 2.45
C ALA A 109 25.24 -1.77 2.49
N CYS A 110 24.32 -1.43 3.40
CA CYS A 110 23.87 -0.07 3.62
C CYS A 110 24.96 0.71 4.36
N LEU A 111 25.38 1.84 3.77
CA LEU A 111 26.21 2.83 4.45
C LEU A 111 25.31 4.00 4.89
N GLU A 112 25.92 5.07 5.41
CA GLU A 112 25.20 6.27 5.85
C GLU A 112 24.33 6.87 4.72
N GLU A 113 23.20 7.44 5.14
CA GLU A 113 22.19 8.09 4.30
C GLU A 113 21.65 7.21 3.16
N THR A 114 22.21 7.39 1.96
CA THR A 114 21.78 6.81 0.68
C THR A 114 22.91 6.08 -0.03
N LYS A 115 24.05 5.84 0.65
CA LYS A 115 25.19 5.12 0.07
C LYS A 115 25.05 3.60 0.23
N CYS A 116 25.68 2.88 -0.69
CA CYS A 116 25.76 1.42 -0.68
C CYS A 116 27.20 0.98 -0.96
N SER A 117 27.73 0.04 -0.18
CA SER A 117 29.11 -0.46 -0.39
C SER A 117 29.29 -1.25 -1.68
N ILE A 118 28.21 -1.86 -2.21
CA ILE A 118 28.26 -2.71 -3.41
C ILE A 118 28.02 -1.90 -4.69
N TYR A 119 27.02 -1.01 -4.67
CA TYR A 119 26.56 -0.28 -5.86
C TYR A 119 26.89 1.22 -5.79
N GLY A 120 27.65 1.67 -4.79
CA GLY A 120 27.91 3.09 -4.52
C GLY A 120 26.72 3.83 -3.90
N ALA A 121 25.52 3.68 -4.48
CA ALA A 121 24.29 4.32 -4.05
C ALA A 121 23.13 3.32 -3.85
N GLN A 122 22.15 3.71 -3.04
CA GLN A 122 20.91 2.98 -2.84
C GLN A 122 19.94 3.31 -3.98
N SER A 123 20.19 2.72 -5.14
CA SER A 123 19.44 2.99 -6.37
C SER A 123 18.87 1.70 -6.98
N SER A 124 18.14 1.85 -8.09
CA SER A 124 17.60 0.75 -8.90
C SER A 124 18.68 -0.10 -9.57
N GLU A 125 19.97 0.21 -9.39
CA GLU A 125 21.09 -0.68 -9.74
C GLU A 125 21.07 -1.95 -8.89
N CYS A 126 20.71 -1.84 -7.61
CA CYS A 126 20.52 -3.00 -6.74
C CYS A 126 19.21 -3.74 -7.10
N PRO A 127 19.23 -5.05 -7.41
CA PRO A 127 18.02 -5.81 -7.76
C PRO A 127 16.94 -5.79 -6.67
N LEU A 128 17.35 -5.85 -5.40
CA LEU A 128 16.42 -5.80 -4.26
C LEU A 128 15.75 -4.43 -4.15
N TYR A 129 16.53 -3.35 -4.34
CA TYR A 129 16.01 -1.99 -4.32
C TYR A 129 15.06 -1.75 -5.50
N ARG A 130 15.46 -2.16 -6.72
CA ARG A 130 14.63 -2.08 -7.93
C ARG A 130 13.29 -2.77 -7.76
N ASN A 131 13.28 -3.96 -7.17
CA ASN A 131 12.04 -4.69 -6.90
C ASN A 131 11.16 -3.99 -5.85
N TRP A 132 11.77 -3.44 -4.81
CA TRP A 132 11.05 -2.62 -3.83
C TRP A 132 10.48 -1.34 -4.45
N GLU A 133 11.25 -0.67 -5.30
CA GLU A 133 10.86 0.58 -5.95
C GLU A 133 9.61 0.41 -6.80
N LYS A 134 9.54 -0.66 -7.59
CA LYS A 134 8.38 -0.96 -8.45
C LYS A 134 7.11 -1.30 -7.67
N ASN A 135 7.24 -1.99 -6.53
CA ASN A 135 6.09 -2.63 -5.88
C ASN A 135 5.65 -1.95 -4.58
N LYS A 136 6.58 -1.31 -3.85
CA LYS A 136 6.39 -0.91 -2.45
C LYS A 136 6.69 0.55 -2.17
N LYS A 137 7.46 1.24 -3.01
CA LYS A 137 7.78 2.67 -2.85
C LYS A 137 6.53 3.53 -2.73
N ASN A 138 5.55 3.36 -3.62
CA ASN A 138 4.30 4.12 -3.56
C ASN A 138 3.51 3.84 -2.28
N SER A 139 3.40 2.57 -1.86
CA SER A 139 2.76 2.23 -0.59
C SER A 139 3.51 2.78 0.62
N MET A 140 4.83 2.90 0.54
CA MET A 140 5.66 3.50 1.59
C MET A 140 5.36 5.00 1.70
N HIS A 141 5.37 5.73 0.58
CA HIS A 141 5.06 7.17 0.57
C HIS A 141 3.63 7.45 1.06
N ALA A 142 2.66 6.64 0.66
CA ALA A 142 1.27 6.79 1.12
C ALA A 142 1.12 6.52 2.62
N LYS A 143 1.92 5.61 3.19
CA LYS A 143 1.85 5.23 4.60
C LYS A 143 2.75 6.06 5.49
N MET A 144 3.79 6.68 4.98
CA MET A 144 4.74 7.48 5.76
C MET A 144 4.66 8.94 5.29
N PRO A 145 3.53 9.62 5.50
CA PRO A 145 3.43 11.03 5.17
C PRO A 145 4.36 11.82 6.09
N VAL A 146 4.97 12.86 5.52
CA VAL A 146 5.79 13.79 6.28
C VAL A 146 4.89 14.92 6.79
N SER A 147 5.16 15.43 7.99
CA SER A 147 4.37 16.54 8.53
C SER A 147 4.61 17.81 7.72
N LEU A 148 3.52 18.50 7.38
CA LEU A 148 3.55 19.77 6.66
C LEU A 148 4.26 20.87 7.47
N GLU A 149 4.18 20.81 8.80
CA GLU A 149 4.84 21.75 9.72
C GLU A 149 6.34 21.87 9.46
N ASN A 150 7.00 20.75 9.12
CA ASN A 150 8.44 20.71 8.87
C ASN A 150 8.80 20.95 7.38
N HIS A 151 7.83 21.03 6.48
CA HIS A 151 8.02 21.10 5.01
C HIS A 151 7.18 22.21 4.36
N SER A 152 6.79 23.22 5.15
CA SER A 152 5.93 24.31 4.68
C SER A 152 6.55 25.06 3.51
N GLN A 153 7.86 25.30 3.55
CA GLN A 153 8.61 25.99 2.48
C GLN A 153 8.55 25.25 1.14
N GLU A 154 8.65 23.92 1.14
CA GLU A 154 8.58 23.11 -0.08
C GLU A 154 7.21 23.24 -0.76
N VAL A 155 6.14 23.28 0.05
CA VAL A 155 4.77 23.45 -0.45
C VAL A 155 4.53 24.86 -0.97
N TYR A 156 5.01 25.90 -0.28
CA TYR A 156 4.94 27.28 -0.77
C TYR A 156 5.75 27.50 -2.05
N PHE A 157 6.86 26.79 -2.21
CA PHE A 157 7.64 26.83 -3.45
C PHE A 157 6.88 26.21 -4.63
N LEU A 158 6.19 25.08 -4.42
CA LEU A 158 5.35 24.45 -5.45
C LEU A 158 4.20 25.36 -5.92
N SER A 159 3.63 26.20 -5.03
CA SER A 159 2.56 27.12 -5.42
C SER A 159 3.04 28.33 -6.23
N THR A 160 4.34 28.63 -6.22
CA THR A 160 4.90 29.88 -6.75
C THR A 160 5.89 29.68 -7.88
N GLY A 161 6.52 28.49 -7.98
CA GLY A 161 7.75 28.27 -8.74
C GLY A 161 7.64 27.98 -10.24
N ALA A 162 6.49 27.51 -10.74
CA ALA A 162 6.25 27.36 -12.18
C ALA A 162 4.78 27.01 -12.41
N SER A 163 3.94 28.03 -12.65
CA SER A 163 2.63 27.76 -13.23
C SER A 163 2.85 27.29 -14.66
N ILE A 164 2.91 25.98 -14.87
CA ILE A 164 2.88 25.39 -16.22
C ILE A 164 1.58 25.91 -16.87
N ASP A 165 1.71 26.74 -17.88
CA ASP A 165 0.56 27.25 -18.62
C ASP A 165 0.08 26.16 -19.59
N ILE A 166 -0.74 25.25 -19.06
CA ILE A 166 -1.31 24.13 -19.80
C ILE A 166 -2.00 24.60 -21.08
N LYS A 167 -2.61 25.79 -21.09
CA LYS A 167 -3.28 26.33 -22.29
C LYS A 167 -2.27 26.70 -23.36
N ARG A 168 -1.17 27.37 -22.98
CA ARG A 168 -0.08 27.70 -23.90
C ARG A 168 0.59 26.43 -24.43
N SER A 169 0.91 25.48 -23.56
CA SER A 169 1.53 24.21 -23.97
C SER A 169 0.63 23.40 -24.90
N ALA A 170 -0.69 23.38 -24.65
CA ALA A 170 -1.66 22.76 -25.55
C ALA A 170 -1.73 23.45 -26.92
N ALA A 171 -1.73 24.79 -26.96
CA ALA A 171 -1.74 25.54 -28.21
C ALA A 171 -0.49 25.28 -29.06
N ASN A 172 0.69 25.26 -28.43
CA ASN A 172 1.95 24.91 -29.10
C ASN A 172 1.91 23.49 -29.68
N LEU A 173 1.39 22.53 -28.90
CA LEU A 173 1.22 21.15 -29.35
C LEU A 173 0.27 21.05 -30.54
N HIS A 174 -0.87 21.74 -30.52
CA HIS A 174 -1.81 21.74 -31.65
C HIS A 174 -1.15 22.27 -32.93
N LYS A 175 -0.44 23.40 -32.84
CA LYS A 175 0.27 24.00 -33.98
C LYS A 175 1.30 23.05 -34.58
N LYS A 176 2.12 22.41 -33.73
CA LYS A 176 3.14 21.47 -34.21
C LYS A 176 2.53 20.20 -34.80
N MET A 177 1.41 19.72 -34.25
CA MET A 177 0.69 18.57 -34.79
C MET A 177 0.06 18.86 -36.15
N GLU A 178 -0.31 20.10 -36.45
CA GLU A 178 -0.79 20.52 -37.78
C GLU A 178 0.30 20.36 -38.85
N GLU A 179 1.55 20.70 -38.52
CA GLU A 179 2.69 20.62 -39.44
C GLU A 179 3.12 19.17 -39.71
N VAL A 180 2.97 18.29 -38.72
CA VAL A 180 3.52 16.92 -38.75
C VAL A 180 2.51 15.86 -39.21
N LEU A 181 1.21 16.07 -38.94
CA LEU A 181 0.17 15.09 -39.29
C LEU A 181 -0.23 15.18 -40.76
N LYS A 182 -0.64 14.04 -41.33
CA LYS A 182 -1.24 14.02 -42.68
C LYS A 182 -2.59 14.73 -42.69
N PRO A 183 -3.07 15.27 -43.82
CA PRO A 183 -4.33 16.01 -43.89
C PRO A 183 -5.55 15.28 -43.32
N ASN A 184 -5.64 13.96 -43.54
CA ASN A 184 -6.72 13.14 -42.98
C ASN A 184 -6.55 12.87 -41.48
N GLU A 185 -5.32 12.75 -41.00
CA GLU A 185 -5.02 12.54 -39.57
C GLU A 185 -5.22 13.84 -38.78
N TRP A 186 -4.89 14.98 -39.37
CA TRP A 186 -5.14 16.32 -38.82
C TRP A 186 -6.63 16.59 -38.62
N LYS A 187 -7.48 16.29 -39.61
CA LYS A 187 -8.94 16.45 -39.45
C LYS A 187 -9.50 15.62 -38.29
N ILE A 188 -9.03 14.38 -38.15
CA ILE A 188 -9.42 13.52 -37.02
C ILE A 188 -8.89 14.09 -35.70
N TYR A 189 -7.66 14.60 -35.69
CA TYR A 189 -7.07 15.25 -34.51
C TYR A 189 -7.89 16.47 -34.07
N GLN A 190 -8.23 17.35 -35.00
CA GLN A 190 -9.03 18.55 -34.76
C GLN A 190 -10.39 18.19 -34.14
N HIS A 191 -11.13 17.24 -34.74
CA HIS A 191 -12.42 16.82 -34.22
C HIS A 191 -12.33 16.23 -32.81
N LEU A 192 -11.31 15.41 -32.52
CA LEU A 192 -11.18 14.72 -31.24
C LEU A 192 -10.61 15.59 -30.11
N TYR A 193 -9.62 16.43 -30.40
CA TYR A 193 -8.80 17.09 -29.36
C TYR A 193 -8.95 18.61 -29.32
N ILE A 194 -9.49 19.24 -30.36
CA ILE A 194 -9.76 20.70 -30.39
C ILE A 194 -11.26 20.94 -30.23
N GLU A 195 -12.07 20.26 -31.04
CA GLU A 195 -13.53 20.39 -31.02
C GLU A 195 -14.22 19.47 -30.01
N MET A 196 -13.46 18.57 -29.37
CA MET A 196 -13.93 17.68 -28.30
C MET A 196 -15.12 16.79 -28.69
N LYS A 197 -15.18 16.34 -29.95
CA LYS A 197 -16.22 15.46 -30.46
C LYS A 197 -15.98 14.00 -30.07
N SER A 198 -17.04 13.21 -30.04
CA SER A 198 -16.92 11.77 -29.77
C SER A 198 -16.28 11.02 -30.95
N GLU A 199 -15.75 9.82 -30.68
CA GLU A 199 -15.19 8.97 -31.75
C GLU A 199 -16.25 8.57 -32.79
N VAL A 200 -17.53 8.52 -32.40
CA VAL A 200 -18.65 8.17 -33.28
C VAL A 200 -18.99 9.34 -34.20
N ASP A 201 -19.16 10.54 -33.63
CA ASP A 201 -19.48 11.75 -34.41
C ASP A 201 -18.35 12.08 -35.38
N THR A 202 -17.10 11.90 -34.94
CA THR A 202 -15.93 12.06 -35.80
C THR A 202 -15.95 11.06 -36.96
N ALA A 203 -16.43 9.83 -36.74
CA ALA A 203 -16.50 8.84 -37.80
C ALA A 203 -17.54 9.17 -38.87
N GLU A 204 -18.69 9.67 -38.44
CA GLU A 204 -19.76 10.12 -39.32
C GLU A 204 -19.32 11.33 -40.14
N LEU A 205 -18.68 12.32 -39.51
CA LEU A 205 -18.12 13.49 -40.19
C LEU A 205 -17.02 13.14 -41.20
N MET A 206 -16.23 12.11 -40.91
CA MET A 206 -15.20 11.59 -41.81
C MET A 206 -15.76 10.67 -42.91
N GLY A 207 -17.08 10.42 -42.93
CA GLY A 207 -17.75 9.62 -43.96
C GLY A 207 -17.44 8.12 -43.88
N TYR A 208 -16.96 7.63 -42.73
CA TYR A 208 -16.73 6.19 -42.55
C TYR A 208 -18.08 5.46 -42.46
N LYS A 209 -18.19 4.32 -43.16
CA LYS A 209 -19.38 3.46 -43.15
C LYS A 209 -19.10 2.16 -42.42
N THR A 210 -20.10 1.58 -41.77
CA THR A 210 -20.04 0.20 -41.25
C THR A 210 -21.00 -0.70 -42.00
N SER A 211 -20.53 -1.91 -42.31
CA SER A 211 -21.33 -2.99 -42.89
C SER A 211 -21.88 -3.97 -41.85
N GLU A 212 -21.49 -3.85 -40.58
CA GLU A 212 -21.82 -4.79 -39.49
C GLU A 212 -22.80 -4.16 -38.48
N LYS A 213 -23.88 -4.88 -38.13
CA LYS A 213 -24.81 -4.49 -37.07
C LYS A 213 -24.09 -4.44 -35.71
N ASN A 214 -24.33 -3.40 -34.92
CA ASN A 214 -23.76 -3.13 -33.58
C ASN A 214 -22.29 -2.66 -33.51
N ARG A 215 -21.69 -2.15 -34.59
CA ARG A 215 -20.40 -1.45 -34.53
C ARG A 215 -20.51 -0.01 -35.03
N SER A 216 -19.95 0.93 -34.26
CA SER A 216 -19.84 2.32 -34.67
C SER A 216 -19.03 2.43 -35.97
N PRO A 217 -19.49 3.25 -36.94
CA PRO A 217 -18.79 3.48 -38.20
C PRO A 217 -17.30 3.79 -37.97
N GLY A 218 -16.39 3.20 -38.75
CA GLY A 218 -14.96 3.56 -38.72
C GLY A 218 -14.19 3.30 -37.41
N TYR A 219 -14.76 2.67 -36.38
CA TYR A 219 -14.16 2.54 -35.03
C TYR A 219 -12.69 2.05 -35.05
N LYS A 220 -12.38 1.00 -35.83
CA LYS A 220 -11.02 0.45 -35.92
C LYS A 220 -10.05 1.43 -36.58
N GLN A 221 -10.50 2.20 -37.57
CA GLN A 221 -9.68 3.16 -38.30
C GLN A 221 -9.34 4.36 -37.41
N ILE A 222 -10.35 4.95 -36.74
CA ILE A 222 -10.14 6.05 -35.79
C ILE A 222 -9.23 5.62 -34.65
N LYS A 223 -9.46 4.43 -34.07
CA LYS A 223 -8.61 3.89 -33.01
C LYS A 223 -7.16 3.71 -33.44
N ASN A 224 -6.91 3.26 -34.67
CA ASN A 224 -5.56 3.12 -35.21
C ASN A 224 -4.89 4.48 -35.45
N ILE A 225 -5.62 5.45 -36.00
CA ILE A 225 -5.12 6.81 -36.23
C ILE A 225 -4.84 7.51 -34.91
N LYS A 226 -5.73 7.38 -33.92
CA LYS A 226 -5.52 7.87 -32.55
C LYS A 226 -4.24 7.33 -31.92
N LYS A 227 -3.97 6.03 -32.06
CA LYS A 227 -2.71 5.43 -31.59
C LYS A 227 -1.49 6.04 -32.28
N LYS A 228 -1.55 6.29 -33.60
CA LYS A 228 -0.47 6.92 -34.35
C LYS A 228 -0.23 8.37 -33.91
N ILE A 229 -1.30 9.15 -33.78
CA ILE A 229 -1.26 10.53 -33.27
C ILE A 229 -0.58 10.58 -31.90
N VAL A 230 -1.01 9.73 -30.95
CA VAL A 230 -0.44 9.70 -29.60
C VAL A 230 1.04 9.30 -29.61
N LYS A 231 1.41 8.32 -30.45
CA LYS A 231 2.81 7.93 -30.63
C LYS A 231 3.64 9.10 -31.14
N ARG A 232 3.14 9.82 -32.15
CA ARG A 232 3.85 10.95 -32.76
C ARG A 232 3.98 12.14 -31.82
N ALA A 233 2.91 12.47 -31.09
CA ALA A 233 2.94 13.50 -30.06
C ALA A 233 3.98 13.17 -28.97
N ARG A 234 4.10 11.91 -28.56
CA ARG A 234 5.12 11.47 -27.60
C ARG A 234 6.53 11.63 -28.15
N GLU A 235 6.79 11.21 -29.39
CA GLU A 235 8.09 11.39 -30.04
C GLU A 235 8.50 12.87 -30.08
N LEU A 236 7.60 13.78 -30.47
CA LEU A 236 7.87 15.22 -30.50
C LEU A 236 8.19 15.84 -29.14
N ILE A 237 7.63 15.27 -28.07
CA ILE A 237 7.91 15.68 -26.69
C ILE A 237 9.26 15.12 -26.22
N GLU A 238 9.59 13.88 -26.59
CA GLU A 238 10.86 13.24 -26.23
C GLU A 238 12.05 13.87 -26.99
N ASP A 239 11.82 14.34 -28.22
CA ASP A 239 12.83 14.98 -29.08
C ASP A 239 13.03 16.49 -28.77
N ASP A 240 12.39 17.01 -27.72
CA ASP A 240 12.43 18.43 -27.29
C ASP A 240 11.98 19.43 -28.39
N GLU A 241 11.21 18.97 -29.38
CA GLU A 241 10.64 19.82 -30.43
C GLU A 241 9.43 20.64 -29.93
N ILE A 242 8.86 20.26 -28.78
CA ILE A 242 7.72 20.93 -28.14
C ILE A 242 8.03 21.10 -26.66
N ASP A 243 8.23 22.34 -26.24
CA ASP A 243 8.34 22.69 -24.83
C ASP A 243 6.95 22.71 -24.18
N ILE A 244 6.80 21.96 -23.09
CA ILE A 244 5.56 21.85 -22.31
C ILE A 244 5.68 22.62 -20.99
N TYR A 245 6.87 23.13 -20.65
CA TYR A 245 7.16 23.78 -19.37
C TYR A 245 7.08 25.31 -19.43
#